data_AF-A0A4W5QQD2-F1
#
_entry.id   AF-A0A4W5QQD2-F1
#
_cell.length_a   1.000
_cell.length_b   1.000
_cell.length_c   1.000
_cell.angle_alpha   90.00
_cell.angle_beta   90.00
_cell.angle_gamma   90.00
#
_symmetry.space_group_name_H-M   'P 1'
#
loop_
_entity.id
_entity.type
_entity.pdbx_description
1 polymer ?
#
loop_
_entity_poly.entity_id
_entity_poly.type
_entity_poly.pdbx_seq_one_letter_code
_entity_poly.pdbx_strand_id
1 'polypeptide(L)'
;MGNSYAGQLKSARFEEALHNSIKASLRSSSGDPQPIFTQLYLEEPLSCRASCKRDFGLNGTPPWGGCLLLSFCQAGKDLRLVSMLTEPIEVPAGFELVGAKSPSIPEHILVCAVDRRFLPDENGKNALLGFSGNCVGCGEKGFRYFTEFSNHINLKLATQPKKQKHLKYYLVKNCQDALCKGPLICWKGEIFIILERRILSSHSQWVRSLHTLN
;
A
#
# COMPACT_ATOMS: atom_id res chain seq x y z
N MET A 1 -20.06 38.20 37.20
CA MET A 1 -18.68 38.66 36.97
C MET A 1 -17.81 38.24 38.13
N GLY A 2 -16.73 37.50 37.84
CA GLY A 2 -15.53 37.29 38.68
C GLY A 2 -15.66 36.38 39.90
N ASN A 3 -14.67 35.58 40.32
CA ASN A 3 -13.40 35.13 39.74
C ASN A 3 -12.98 33.92 40.60
N SER A 4 -12.66 32.78 39.99
CA SER A 4 -12.09 31.63 40.69
C SER A 4 -10.57 31.78 40.74
N TYR A 5 -10.02 32.05 41.92
CA TYR A 5 -8.59 31.86 42.20
C TYR A 5 -8.42 30.57 43.00
N ALA A 6 -8.24 29.47 42.29
CA ALA A 6 -7.76 28.22 42.85
C ALA A 6 -6.58 27.76 42.00
N GLY A 7 -5.39 27.63 42.62
CA GLY A 7 -4.27 26.91 42.01
C GLY A 7 -2.92 27.61 41.95
N GLN A 8 -2.57 28.46 42.92
CA GLN A 8 -1.19 28.95 43.05
C GLN A 8 -0.50 28.17 44.17
N LEU A 9 0.22 27.07 43.84
CA LEU A 9 1.35 26.53 44.65
C LEU A 9 1.98 25.21 44.14
N LYS A 10 2.18 24.95 42.84
CA LYS A 10 3.04 23.81 42.42
C LYS A 10 3.70 24.05 41.06
N SER A 11 4.92 24.57 41.03
CA SER A 11 5.74 24.42 39.80
C SER A 11 7.24 24.65 39.97
N ALA A 12 7.73 25.43 40.94
CA ALA A 12 9.17 25.68 41.03
C ALA A 12 10.02 24.40 41.23
N ARG A 13 9.63 23.52 42.16
CA ARG A 13 10.35 22.26 42.39
C ARG A 13 10.23 21.24 41.25
N PHE A 14 9.13 21.29 40.50
CA PHE A 14 8.90 20.37 39.38
C PHE A 14 9.70 20.80 38.14
N GLU A 15 9.65 22.09 37.82
CA GLU A 15 10.47 22.70 36.77
C GLU A 15 11.97 22.47 37.02
N GLU A 16 12.42 22.63 38.27
CA GLU A 16 13.82 22.40 38.64
C GLU A 16 14.21 20.92 38.53
N ALA A 17 13.33 20.00 38.93
CA ALA A 17 13.57 18.56 38.77
C ALA A 17 13.64 18.16 37.28
N LEU A 18 12.81 18.77 36.43
CA LEU A 18 12.81 18.53 34.99
C LEU A 18 14.10 19.06 34.36
N HIS A 19 14.50 20.30 34.68
CA HIS A 19 15.76 20.87 34.20
C HIS A 19 16.99 20.10 34.68
N ASN A 20 16.99 19.58 35.91
CA ASN A 20 18.07 18.72 36.41
C ASN A 20 18.09 17.35 35.72
N SER A 21 16.93 16.75 35.45
CA SER A 21 16.85 15.46 34.73
C SER A 21 17.37 15.57 33.30
N ILE A 22 17.05 16.67 32.60
CA ILE A 22 17.57 16.95 31.25
C ILE A 22 19.09 17.16 31.28
N LYS A 23 19.61 17.92 32.26
CA LYS A 23 21.06 18.10 32.43
C LYS A 23 21.78 16.80 32.80
N ALA A 24 21.16 15.92 33.57
CA ALA A 24 21.72 14.62 33.94
C ALA A 24 21.83 13.70 32.71
N SER A 25 20.78 13.63 31.87
CA SER A 25 20.83 12.86 30.61
C SER A 25 21.88 13.38 29.62
N LEU A 26 22.07 14.71 29.53
CA LEU A 26 23.07 15.28 28.63
C LEU A 26 24.52 15.12 29.13
N ARG A 27 24.70 14.83 30.42
CA ARG A 27 26.03 14.62 31.03
C ARG A 27 26.39 13.14 31.18
N SER A 28 25.45 12.21 31.11
CA SER A 28 25.74 10.78 31.15
C SER A 28 26.22 10.27 29.78
N SER A 29 27.43 10.66 29.39
CA SER A 29 28.21 9.94 28.38
C SER A 29 28.91 8.76 29.04
N SER A 30 28.19 7.66 29.25
CA SER A 30 28.80 6.35 29.52
C SER A 30 28.21 5.40 28.50
N GLY A 31 29.07 4.86 27.63
CA GLY A 31 28.72 4.13 26.41
C GLY A 31 27.53 3.20 26.59
N ASP A 32 26.49 3.46 25.80
CA ASP A 32 25.29 2.63 25.77
C ASP A 32 25.66 1.19 25.38
N PRO A 33 25.11 0.16 26.07
CA PRO A 33 25.06 -1.16 25.49
C PRO A 33 24.18 -1.06 24.24
N GLN A 34 24.69 -1.56 23.12
CA GLN A 34 23.94 -1.54 21.87
C GLN A 34 22.55 -2.16 22.07
N PRO A 35 21.46 -1.46 21.74
CA PRO A 35 20.16 -2.10 21.67
C PRO A 35 20.23 -3.12 20.53
N ILE A 36 19.80 -4.34 20.81
CA ILE A 36 19.69 -5.50 19.89
C ILE A 36 18.86 -5.21 18.62
N PHE A 37 18.31 -4.00 18.50
CA PHE A 37 17.42 -3.59 17.42
C PHE A 37 18.11 -2.92 16.22
N THR A 38 19.39 -2.54 16.31
CA THR A 38 20.07 -1.84 15.20
C THR A 38 20.64 -2.78 14.13
N GLN A 39 20.68 -4.10 14.37
CA GLN A 39 21.09 -5.08 13.34
C GLN A 39 19.96 -5.49 12.38
N LEU A 40 18.75 -4.90 12.48
CA LEU A 40 17.64 -5.18 11.56
C LEU A 40 17.34 -4.04 10.57
N TYR A 41 18.11 -2.95 10.58
CA TYR A 41 17.80 -1.77 9.77
C TYR A 41 18.93 -1.24 8.87
N LEU A 42 20.00 -2.02 8.70
CA LEU A 42 21.06 -1.74 7.73
C LEU A 42 21.18 -2.90 6.73
N GLU A 43 20.07 -3.19 6.06
CA GLU A 43 20.12 -3.77 4.72
C GLU A 43 19.27 -2.87 3.82
N GLU A 44 19.95 -1.95 3.14
CA GLU A 44 19.40 -1.24 1.99
C GLU A 44 18.93 -2.29 0.98
N PRO A 45 17.68 -2.24 0.48
CA PRO A 45 17.29 -3.16 -0.58
C PRO A 45 18.03 -2.74 -1.84
N LEU A 46 19.15 -3.43 -2.07
CA LEU A 46 19.84 -3.48 -3.35
C LEU A 46 18.80 -3.65 -4.43
N SER A 47 18.81 -2.71 -5.37
CA SER A 47 18.19 -2.81 -6.68
C SER A 47 18.33 -4.25 -7.19
N CYS A 48 17.23 -5.01 -7.23
CA CYS A 48 17.21 -6.36 -7.76
C CYS A 48 17.21 -6.30 -9.29
N ARG A 49 18.31 -5.83 -9.84
CA ARG A 49 18.66 -5.97 -11.25
C ARG A 49 19.36 -7.32 -11.42
N ALA A 50 18.75 -8.17 -12.24
CA ALA A 50 19.27 -9.44 -12.77
C ALA A 50 19.27 -10.66 -11.83
N SER A 51 18.26 -11.53 -11.99
CA SER A 51 18.41 -12.82 -12.69
C SER A 51 17.17 -13.69 -12.46
N CYS A 52 16.24 -13.70 -13.41
CA CYS A 52 15.19 -14.72 -13.46
C CYS A 52 15.59 -15.75 -14.52
N LYS A 53 16.46 -16.70 -14.16
CA LYS A 53 16.48 -18.00 -14.84
C LYS A 53 15.50 -18.92 -14.12
N ARG A 54 14.58 -19.48 -14.91
CA ARG A 54 13.62 -20.52 -14.52
C ARG A 54 14.35 -21.68 -13.83
N ASP A 55 13.84 -22.15 -12.71
CA ASP A 55 13.62 -23.58 -12.52
C ASP A 55 12.58 -23.85 -11.43
N PHE A 56 11.57 -24.62 -11.79
CA PHE A 56 10.57 -25.19 -10.90
C PHE A 56 11.14 -26.54 -10.45
N GLY A 57 11.49 -26.67 -9.17
CA GLY A 57 12.05 -27.91 -8.62
C GLY A 57 11.88 -28.01 -7.11
N LEU A 58 10.93 -28.85 -6.72
CA LEU A 58 10.82 -29.69 -5.52
C LEU A 58 11.59 -29.30 -4.24
N ASN A 59 10.82 -29.24 -3.13
CA ASN A 59 11.24 -29.27 -1.73
C ASN A 59 12.21 -28.17 -1.26
N GLY A 60 11.67 -27.20 -0.54
CA GLY A 60 12.45 -26.30 0.29
C GLY A 60 11.68 -25.03 0.61
N THR A 61 11.33 -24.86 1.87
CA THR A 61 10.84 -23.62 2.47
C THR A 61 11.64 -22.42 1.91
N PRO A 62 11.03 -21.40 1.28
CA PRO A 62 11.81 -20.27 0.80
C PRO A 62 12.26 -19.44 2.01
N PRO A 63 13.51 -18.95 2.06
CA PRO A 63 13.91 -17.97 3.06
C PRO A 63 13.06 -16.72 2.81
N TRP A 64 12.19 -16.39 3.76
CA TRP A 64 11.22 -15.31 3.64
C TRP A 64 11.90 -13.93 3.63
N GLY A 65 12.45 -13.56 2.48
CA GLY A 65 12.81 -12.19 2.14
C GLY A 65 11.55 -11.39 1.80
N GLY A 66 11.20 -10.43 2.67
CA GLY A 66 9.90 -9.75 2.70
C GLY A 66 9.46 -8.95 1.46
N CYS A 67 10.29 -8.86 0.42
CA CYS A 67 9.92 -8.23 -0.86
C CYS A 67 9.31 -9.21 -1.87
N LEU A 68 9.69 -10.49 -1.85
CA LEU A 68 9.16 -11.48 -2.80
C LEU A 68 7.71 -11.85 -2.50
N LEU A 69 7.28 -11.85 -1.23
CA LEU A 69 5.88 -12.19 -0.88
C LEU A 69 4.85 -11.14 -1.31
N LEU A 70 5.24 -9.87 -1.48
CA LEU A 70 4.30 -8.75 -1.72
C LEU A 70 3.55 -8.86 -3.05
N SER A 71 4.05 -9.71 -3.94
CA SER A 71 3.50 -9.94 -5.27
C SER A 71 2.75 -11.27 -5.40
N PHE A 72 2.65 -12.03 -4.31
CA PHE A 72 2.10 -13.37 -4.30
C PHE A 72 0.99 -13.48 -3.25
N CYS A 73 0.01 -14.34 -3.48
CA CYS A 73 -0.93 -14.70 -2.43
C CYS A 73 -0.27 -15.62 -1.38
N GLN A 74 -0.96 -15.85 -0.27
CA GLN A 74 -0.53 -16.78 0.80
C GLN A 74 -0.29 -18.21 0.31
N ALA A 75 -0.90 -18.62 -0.81
CA ALA A 75 -0.62 -19.91 -1.45
C ALA A 75 0.60 -19.89 -2.41
N GLY A 76 1.35 -18.78 -2.45
CA GLY A 76 2.57 -18.65 -3.26
C GLY A 76 2.31 -18.47 -4.76
N LYS A 77 1.13 -17.99 -5.16
CA LYS A 77 0.80 -17.71 -6.58
C LYS A 77 1.02 -16.25 -6.90
N ASP A 78 1.74 -15.97 -7.99
CA ASP A 78 2.06 -14.62 -8.45
C ASP A 78 0.78 -13.90 -8.93
N LEU A 79 0.55 -12.70 -8.42
CA LEU A 79 -0.62 -11.87 -8.73
C LEU A 79 -0.28 -10.67 -9.60
N ARG A 80 0.97 -10.49 -10.03
CA ARG A 80 1.36 -9.33 -10.81
C ARG A 80 0.69 -9.35 -12.18
N LEU A 81 0.21 -8.18 -12.62
CA LEU A 81 -0.35 -8.00 -13.95
C LEU A 81 0.60 -8.48 -15.06
N VAL A 82 1.91 -8.22 -14.91
CA VAL A 82 2.93 -8.64 -15.88
C VAL A 82 3.14 -10.16 -15.93
N SER A 83 2.83 -10.88 -14.86
CA SER A 83 2.98 -12.34 -14.79
C SER A 83 1.72 -13.08 -15.26
N MET A 84 0.56 -12.41 -15.21
CA MET A 84 -0.75 -12.94 -15.56
C MET A 84 -1.02 -12.98 -17.09
N LEU A 85 0.00 -12.76 -17.92
CA LEU A 85 -0.12 -12.72 -19.39
C LEU A 85 -0.22 -14.10 -20.04
N THR A 86 0.10 -15.17 -19.31
CA THR A 86 0.24 -16.53 -19.87
C THR A 86 -0.79 -17.53 -19.39
N GLU A 87 -1.54 -17.24 -18.32
CA GLU A 87 -2.50 -18.18 -17.71
C GLU A 87 -3.95 -17.67 -17.89
N PRO A 88 -4.90 -18.52 -18.31
CA PRO A 88 -6.30 -18.12 -18.44
C PRO A 88 -6.92 -17.85 -17.06
N ILE A 89 -7.33 -16.60 -16.82
CA ILE A 89 -8.03 -16.21 -15.59
C ILE A 89 -9.53 -16.44 -15.78
N GLU A 90 -10.11 -17.39 -15.05
CA GLU A 90 -11.55 -17.57 -14.97
C GLU A 90 -12.17 -16.54 -14.02
N VAL A 91 -12.96 -15.62 -14.57
CA VAL A 91 -13.67 -14.60 -13.80
C VAL A 91 -15.12 -15.04 -13.65
N PRO A 92 -15.62 -15.30 -12.42
CA PRO A 92 -17.01 -15.67 -12.22
C PRO A 92 -17.98 -14.57 -12.70
N ALA A 93 -19.17 -14.96 -13.15
CA ALA A 93 -20.21 -14.01 -13.53
C ALA A 93 -20.50 -13.04 -12.37
N GLY A 94 -20.56 -11.74 -12.68
CA GLY A 94 -20.74 -10.68 -11.69
C GLY A 94 -19.44 -10.13 -11.07
N PHE A 95 -18.28 -10.70 -11.39
CA PHE A 95 -16.97 -10.19 -10.97
C PHE A 95 -16.26 -9.44 -12.11
N GLU A 96 -15.40 -8.50 -11.75
CA GLU A 96 -14.51 -7.75 -12.64
C GLU A 96 -13.07 -7.87 -12.18
N LEU A 97 -12.16 -7.85 -13.14
CA LEU A 97 -10.74 -7.78 -12.85
C LEU A 97 -10.33 -6.34 -12.54
N VAL A 98 -9.72 -6.16 -11.38
CA VAL A 98 -9.25 -4.87 -10.89
C VAL A 98 -7.79 -4.95 -10.46
N GLY A 99 -7.07 -3.86 -10.71
CA GLY A 99 -5.69 -3.67 -10.30
C GLY A 99 -5.61 -2.98 -8.94
N ALA A 100 -5.02 -3.68 -7.97
CA ALA A 100 -4.66 -3.12 -6.66
C ALA A 100 -3.21 -2.60 -6.68
N LYS A 101 -2.99 -1.42 -6.11
CA LYS A 101 -1.66 -0.84 -5.92
C LYS A 101 -1.13 -1.07 -4.51
N SER A 102 0.10 -1.60 -4.44
CA SER A 102 0.84 -1.70 -3.20
C SER A 102 1.46 -0.36 -2.80
N PRO A 103 1.29 0.10 -1.54
CA PRO A 103 2.02 1.25 -1.01
C PRO A 103 3.53 1.03 -0.98
N SER A 104 3.95 -0.22 -0.75
CA SER A 104 5.36 -0.58 -0.58
C SER A 104 6.08 -0.74 -1.92
N ILE A 105 5.36 -1.12 -2.98
CA ILE A 105 5.94 -1.25 -4.33
C ILE A 105 4.96 -0.64 -5.36
N PRO A 106 5.02 0.67 -5.61
CA PRO A 106 4.03 1.39 -6.41
C PRO A 106 4.05 1.01 -7.91
N GLU A 107 5.13 0.37 -8.37
CA GLU A 107 5.29 -0.12 -9.73
C GLU A 107 4.46 -1.40 -9.99
N HIS A 108 4.25 -2.23 -8.97
CA HIS A 108 3.52 -3.48 -9.13
C HIS A 108 2.00 -3.28 -8.99
N ILE A 109 1.27 -3.83 -9.95
CA ILE A 109 -0.19 -3.91 -9.94
C ILE A 109 -0.56 -5.37 -9.67
N LEU A 110 -1.29 -5.61 -8.58
CA LEU A 110 -1.81 -6.92 -8.22
C LEU A 110 -3.20 -7.09 -8.84
N VAL A 111 -3.40 -8.17 -9.57
CA VAL A 111 -4.67 -8.54 -10.20
C VAL A 111 -5.58 -9.15 -9.14
N CYS A 112 -6.82 -8.67 -9.08
CA CYS A 112 -7.85 -9.14 -8.15
C CYS A 112 -9.16 -9.29 -8.90
N ALA A 113 -9.99 -10.27 -8.54
CA ALA A 113 -11.37 -10.34 -9.01
C ALA A 113 -12.29 -9.78 -7.93
N VAL A 114 -13.09 -8.76 -8.24
CA VAL A 114 -13.99 -8.09 -7.29
C VAL A 114 -15.41 -8.06 -7.85
N ASP A 115 -16.40 -8.34 -7.02
CA ASP A 115 -17.81 -8.30 -7.42
C ASP A 115 -18.21 -6.87 -7.82
N ARG A 116 -18.82 -6.76 -9.01
CA ARG A 116 -19.24 -5.50 -9.64
C ARG A 116 -20.07 -4.61 -8.73
N ARG A 117 -20.90 -5.21 -7.87
CA ARG A 117 -21.78 -4.45 -6.98
C ARG A 117 -21.01 -3.62 -5.96
N PHE A 118 -19.76 -3.97 -5.68
CA PHE A 118 -18.90 -3.24 -4.74
C PHE A 118 -17.91 -2.29 -5.43
N LEU A 119 -17.95 -2.23 -6.75
CA LEU A 119 -17.22 -1.29 -7.60
C LEU A 119 -18.20 -0.19 -8.06
N PRO A 120 -17.70 1.03 -8.32
CA PRO A 120 -18.53 2.06 -8.90
C PRO A 120 -18.87 1.74 -10.35
N ASP A 121 -19.95 2.32 -10.84
CA ASP A 121 -20.24 2.38 -12.27
C ASP A 121 -19.34 3.41 -13.00
N GLU A 122 -19.52 3.55 -14.31
CA GLU A 122 -18.80 4.51 -15.15
C GLU A 122 -18.96 5.97 -14.68
N ASN A 123 -20.04 6.28 -13.97
CA ASN A 123 -20.32 7.59 -13.40
C ASN A 123 -19.78 7.76 -11.96
N GLY A 124 -19.06 6.77 -11.44
CA GLY A 124 -18.52 6.80 -10.07
C GLY A 124 -19.57 6.56 -8.98
N LYS A 125 -20.74 6.00 -9.32
CA LYS A 125 -21.91 5.83 -8.46
C LYS A 125 -22.22 4.34 -8.22
N ASN A 126 -23.22 4.06 -7.39
CA ASN A 126 -23.83 2.73 -7.22
C ASN A 126 -22.96 1.60 -6.64
N ALA A 127 -21.79 1.92 -6.06
CA ALA A 127 -21.00 0.96 -5.32
C ALA A 127 -21.61 0.68 -3.93
N LEU A 128 -21.90 -0.59 -3.63
CA LEU A 128 -22.30 -1.04 -2.30
C LEU A 128 -21.18 -0.85 -1.26
N LEU A 129 -21.61 -0.62 -0.02
CA LEU A 129 -20.75 -0.68 1.15
C LEU A 129 -20.28 -2.12 1.37
N GLY A 130 -19.02 -2.29 1.77
CA GLY A 130 -18.42 -3.61 1.99
C GLY A 130 -17.48 -4.05 0.86
N PHE A 131 -17.21 -5.35 0.77
CA PHE A 131 -16.29 -5.94 -0.19
C PHE A 131 -16.72 -7.37 -0.53
N SER A 132 -16.43 -7.81 -1.74
CA SER A 132 -16.52 -9.21 -2.13
C SER A 132 -15.46 -9.43 -3.20
N GLY A 133 -14.47 -10.26 -2.88
CA GLY A 133 -13.33 -10.51 -3.75
C GLY A 133 -12.95 -11.97 -3.81
N ASN A 134 -12.26 -12.33 -4.89
CA ASN A 134 -11.66 -13.64 -5.11
C ASN A 134 -10.19 -13.44 -5.49
N CYS A 135 -9.34 -14.34 -5.01
CA CYS A 135 -7.94 -14.39 -5.38
C CYS A 135 -7.81 -15.09 -6.73
N VAL A 136 -7.30 -14.38 -7.74
CA VAL A 136 -7.10 -14.94 -9.09
C VAL A 136 -5.90 -15.88 -9.16
N GLY A 137 -4.95 -15.79 -8.23
CA GLY A 137 -3.75 -16.63 -8.23
C GLY A 137 -4.01 -18.04 -7.72
N CYS A 138 -4.65 -18.17 -6.56
CA CYS A 138 -4.97 -19.47 -5.96
C CYS A 138 -6.42 -19.93 -6.18
N GLY A 139 -7.29 -19.06 -6.69
CA GLY A 139 -8.70 -19.36 -6.92
C GLY A 139 -9.56 -19.34 -5.66
N GLU A 140 -9.04 -18.92 -4.51
CA GLU A 140 -9.82 -18.79 -3.26
C GLU A 140 -10.89 -17.71 -3.42
N LYS A 141 -12.12 -18.00 -2.99
CA LYS A 141 -13.31 -17.19 -3.24
C LYS A 141 -13.99 -16.77 -1.96
N GLY A 142 -14.76 -15.69 -2.03
CA GLY A 142 -15.70 -15.32 -0.97
C GLY A 142 -15.10 -14.47 0.15
N PHE A 143 -14.04 -13.71 -0.13
CA PHE A 143 -13.53 -12.72 0.82
C PHE A 143 -14.53 -11.59 1.00
N ARG A 144 -15.18 -11.52 2.17
CA ARG A 144 -16.26 -10.55 2.46
C ARG A 144 -15.74 -9.22 2.98
N TYR A 145 -14.50 -9.19 3.46
CA TYR A 145 -13.87 -7.99 3.98
C TYR A 145 -12.56 -7.72 3.23
N PHE A 146 -12.34 -6.45 2.89
CA PHE A 146 -11.12 -6.06 2.18
C PHE A 146 -9.86 -6.29 3.01
N THR A 147 -9.96 -6.20 4.34
CA THR A 147 -8.89 -6.52 5.30
C THR A 147 -8.41 -7.97 5.13
N GLU A 148 -9.32 -8.93 5.17
CA GLU A 148 -9.03 -10.35 4.98
C GLU A 148 -8.38 -10.59 3.62
N PHE A 149 -8.96 -10.00 2.58
CA PHE A 149 -8.44 -10.13 1.22
C PHE A 149 -7.03 -9.55 1.08
N SER A 150 -6.81 -8.34 1.59
CA SER A 150 -5.50 -7.67 1.53
C SER A 150 -4.41 -8.46 2.24
N ASN A 151 -4.74 -9.09 3.38
CA ASN A 151 -3.83 -9.97 4.10
C ASN A 151 -3.52 -11.22 3.27
N HIS A 152 -4.54 -11.80 2.62
CA HIS A 152 -4.36 -12.98 1.77
C HIS A 152 -3.45 -12.72 0.57
N ILE A 153 -3.56 -11.56 -0.08
CA ILE A 153 -2.71 -11.19 -1.22
C ILE A 153 -1.39 -10.52 -0.80
N ASN A 154 -1.03 -10.56 0.49
CA ASN A 154 0.15 -9.91 1.07
C ASN A 154 0.27 -8.41 0.72
N LEU A 155 -0.85 -7.73 0.52
CA LEU A 155 -0.89 -6.30 0.28
C LEU A 155 -0.67 -5.59 1.62
N LYS A 156 0.56 -5.12 1.88
CA LYS A 156 0.91 -4.40 3.11
C LYS A 156 0.24 -3.03 3.17
N LEU A 157 -0.53 -2.80 4.22
CA LEU A 157 -1.29 -1.57 4.44
C LEU A 157 -0.79 -0.89 5.72
N ALA A 158 -0.36 0.38 5.61
CA ALA A 158 0.18 1.13 6.76
C ALA A 158 -0.90 1.63 7.74
N THR A 159 -2.15 1.65 7.31
CA THR A 159 -3.31 2.14 8.07
C THR A 159 -4.51 1.23 7.81
N GLN A 160 -5.63 1.46 8.50
CA GLN A 160 -6.88 0.72 8.24
C GLN A 160 -7.16 0.59 6.72
N PRO A 161 -7.40 -0.63 6.22
CA PRO A 161 -7.56 -0.89 4.79
C PRO A 161 -8.79 -0.24 4.18
N LYS A 162 -8.62 0.92 3.52
CA LYS A 162 -9.68 1.49 2.68
C LYS A 162 -9.53 0.94 1.26
N LYS A 163 -10.46 0.09 0.82
CA LYS A 163 -10.44 -0.51 -0.53
C LYS A 163 -10.22 0.55 -1.64
N GLN A 164 -10.82 1.73 -1.49
CA GLN A 164 -10.77 2.84 -2.45
C GLN A 164 -9.36 3.40 -2.65
N LYS A 165 -8.51 3.30 -1.63
CA LYS A 165 -7.11 3.75 -1.69
C LYS A 165 -6.23 2.80 -2.49
N HIS A 166 -6.60 1.52 -2.58
CA HIS A 166 -5.75 0.47 -3.15
C HIS A 166 -6.25 -0.02 -4.50
N LEU A 167 -7.55 -0.22 -4.67
CA LEU A 167 -8.15 -0.58 -5.95
C LEU A 167 -8.18 0.64 -6.86
N LYS A 168 -7.37 0.65 -7.93
CA LYS A 168 -7.17 1.84 -8.75
C LYS A 168 -7.59 1.69 -10.20
N TYR A 169 -7.50 0.50 -10.78
CA TYR A 169 -7.72 0.31 -12.22
C TYR A 169 -8.71 -0.82 -12.45
N TYR A 170 -9.58 -0.68 -13.43
CA TYR A 170 -10.15 -1.84 -14.12
C TYR A 170 -9.06 -2.45 -14.99
N LEU A 171 -9.10 -3.76 -15.19
CA LEU A 171 -8.19 -4.48 -16.07
C LEU A 171 -8.98 -4.98 -17.27
N VAL A 172 -8.41 -4.81 -18.46
CA VAL A 172 -9.04 -5.15 -19.73
C VAL A 172 -8.14 -6.09 -20.50
N LYS A 173 -8.72 -6.98 -21.31
CA LYS A 173 -7.94 -7.79 -22.24
C LYS A 173 -7.72 -6.99 -23.53
N ASN A 174 -6.51 -7.02 -24.05
CA ASN A 174 -6.21 -6.44 -25.36
C ASN A 174 -6.59 -7.41 -26.49
N CYS A 175 -6.33 -7.03 -27.75
CA CYS A 175 -6.61 -7.87 -28.93
C CYS A 175 -5.77 -9.16 -29.00
N GLN A 176 -4.76 -9.30 -28.16
CA GLN A 176 -3.90 -10.49 -28.02
C GLN A 176 -4.29 -11.32 -26.79
N ASP A 177 -5.48 -11.09 -26.22
CA ASP A 177 -5.97 -11.68 -24.97
C ASP A 177 -5.11 -11.44 -23.72
N ALA A 178 -4.10 -10.58 -23.83
CA ALA A 178 -3.24 -10.19 -22.73
C ALA A 178 -3.93 -9.17 -21.82
N LEU A 179 -3.88 -9.41 -20.52
CA LEU A 179 -4.45 -8.52 -19.51
C LEU A 179 -3.60 -7.26 -19.39
N CYS A 180 -4.22 -6.11 -19.59
CA CYS A 180 -3.57 -4.82 -19.50
C CYS A 180 -4.35 -3.86 -18.60
N LYS A 181 -3.69 -2.76 -18.26
CA LYS A 181 -4.22 -1.73 -17.38
C LYS A 181 -5.29 -0.93 -18.13
N GLY A 182 -6.52 -0.98 -17.63
CA GLY A 182 -7.66 -0.23 -18.16
C GLY A 182 -7.91 1.09 -17.42
N PRO A 183 -9.14 1.61 -17.49
CA PRO A 183 -9.52 2.90 -16.91
C PRO A 183 -9.41 2.91 -15.37
N LEU A 184 -9.27 4.11 -14.80
CA LEU A 184 -9.26 4.31 -13.36
C LEU A 184 -10.63 4.01 -12.75
N ILE A 185 -10.63 3.45 -11.54
CA ILE A 185 -11.85 3.27 -10.75
C ILE A 185 -12.22 4.61 -10.11
N CYS A 186 -13.38 5.16 -10.50
CA CYS A 186 -13.88 6.45 -10.04
C CYS A 186 -14.53 6.36 -8.65
N TRP A 187 -13.72 6.37 -7.59
CA TRP A 187 -14.26 6.39 -6.23
C TRP A 187 -14.79 7.79 -5.86
N LYS A 188 -16.07 7.85 -5.44
CA LYS A 188 -16.72 9.06 -4.90
C LYS A 188 -15.98 9.51 -3.62
N GLY A 189 -15.06 10.47 -3.77
CA GLY A 189 -14.20 10.99 -2.70
C GLY A 189 -12.72 11.11 -3.07
N GLU A 190 -12.23 10.37 -4.09
CA GLU A 190 -10.85 10.49 -4.60
C GLU A 190 -10.71 11.57 -5.69
N ILE A 191 -11.83 12.05 -6.26
CA ILE A 191 -11.83 13.12 -7.27
C ILE A 191 -11.09 14.37 -6.75
N PHE A 192 -11.26 14.72 -5.48
CA PHE A 192 -10.62 15.89 -4.87
C PHE A 192 -9.08 15.72 -4.77
N ILE A 193 -8.62 14.55 -4.34
CA ILE A 193 -7.18 14.25 -4.19
C ILE A 193 -6.50 14.10 -5.56
N ILE A 194 -7.17 13.51 -6.54
CA ILE A 194 -6.65 13.38 -7.92
C ILE A 194 -6.56 14.75 -8.58
N LEU A 195 -7.53 15.65 -8.35
CA LEU A 195 -7.51 17.00 -8.86
C LEU A 195 -6.36 17.81 -8.24
N GLU A 196 -6.16 17.76 -6.92
CA GLU A 196 -5.03 18.41 -6.25
C GLU A 196 -3.67 17.91 -6.76
N ARG A 197 -3.50 16.59 -6.89
CA ARG A 197 -2.25 16.02 -7.44
C ARG A 197 -2.02 16.41 -8.90
N ARG A 198 -3.06 16.50 -9.72
CA ARG A 198 -2.96 17.00 -11.09
C ARG A 198 -2.58 18.48 -11.12
N ILE A 199 -3.20 19.33 -10.29
CA ILE A 199 -2.89 20.75 -10.18
C ILE A 199 -1.42 20.95 -9.74
N LEU A 200 -0.97 20.25 -8.70
CA LEU A 200 0.43 20.30 -8.23
C LEU A 200 1.42 19.76 -9.28
N SER A 201 1.05 18.73 -10.03
CA SER A 201 1.88 18.21 -11.13
C SER A 201 1.97 19.18 -12.31
N SER A 202 0.87 19.85 -12.67
CA SER A 202 0.85 20.90 -13.71
C SER A 202 1.65 22.11 -13.27
N HIS A 203 1.54 22.54 -12.00
CA HIS A 203 2.37 23.62 -11.45
C HIS A 203 3.86 23.26 -11.47
N SER A 204 4.22 22.03 -11.10
CA SER A 204 5.62 21.57 -11.13
C SER A 204 6.19 21.51 -12.55
N GLN A 205 5.37 21.16 -13.55
CA GLN A 205 5.76 21.22 -14.96
C GLN A 205 5.92 22.66 -15.46
N TRP A 206 5.06 23.59 -15.04
CA TRP A 206 5.15 25.01 -15.38
C TRP A 206 6.42 25.67 -14.83
N VAL A 207 6.75 25.39 -13.55
CA VAL A 207 7.97 25.91 -12.91
C VAL A 207 9.24 25.37 -13.58
N ARG A 208 9.26 24.10 -14.00
CA ARG A 208 10.38 23.55 -14.77
C ARG A 208 10.48 24.18 -16.16
N SER A 209 9.36 24.46 -16.81
CA SER A 209 9.36 25.11 -18.13
C SER A 209 9.91 26.54 -18.08
N LEU A 210 9.63 27.30 -17.01
CA LEU A 210 10.18 28.65 -16.78
C LEU A 210 11.70 28.65 -16.54
N HIS A 211 12.22 27.63 -15.84
CA HIS A 211 13.66 27.50 -15.60
C HIS A 211 14.47 27.05 -16.82
N THR A 212 13.82 26.62 -17.91
CA THR A 212 14.49 26.19 -19.15
C THR A 212 14.48 27.29 -20.23
N LEU A 213 13.87 28.45 -19.93
CA LEU A 213 13.71 29.59 -20.84
C LEU A 213 14.65 30.77 -20.49
N ASN A 214 15.65 30.53 -19.64
CA ASN A 214 16.69 31.49 -19.25
C ASN A 214 18.06 30.86 -19.41
#